data_AF-A0A931FHV6-F1
#
_entry.id   AF-A0A931FHV6-F1
#
_cell.length_a   1.000
_cell.length_b   1.000
_cell.length_c   1.000
_cell.angle_alpha   90.00
_cell.angle_beta   90.00
_cell.angle_gamma   90.00
#
_symmetry.space_group_name_H-M   'P 1'
#
loop_
_entity.id
_entity.type
_entity.pdbx_description
1 polymer ?
#
loop_
_entity_poly.entity_id
_entity_poly.type
_entity_poly.pdbx_seq_one_letter_code
_entity_poly.pdbx_strand_id
1 'polypeptide(L)'
;MKLRTAAWGGLLWLSGCVPQAFELSDYRSHLTAAEKQQLAAGQALEKMHVSYWRFFPKQVYWQGKLRVEPAAKGKYKFTKLGHWQQFDEHGGLLADADYQLKGRWTTGHERLYYPAGTLSADVLTQPVVLNGDSVLETRLVNFRSGVESDTSFVERWYLRDGKYLRPSVRSFDLAGRRPVPKNWKGEPYTYSKP
;
A
#
# COMPACT_ATOMS: atom_id res chain seq x y z
N MET A 1 -28.69 37.80 -17.80
CA MET A 1 -27.39 38.50 -17.75
C MET A 1 -26.92 38.53 -16.30
N LYS A 2 -25.74 37.95 -16.03
CA LYS A 2 -24.86 38.05 -14.84
C LYS A 2 -25.45 37.69 -13.46
N LEU A 3 -25.10 36.55 -12.86
CA LEU A 3 -23.84 36.17 -12.18
C LEU A 3 -23.82 36.62 -10.70
N ARG A 4 -23.86 35.64 -9.79
CA ARG A 4 -22.80 35.23 -8.84
C ARG A 4 -23.41 34.78 -7.52
N THR A 5 -23.44 33.47 -7.29
CA THR A 5 -23.51 32.91 -5.94
C THR A 5 -22.17 32.26 -5.65
N ALA A 6 -21.50 32.81 -4.63
CA ALA A 6 -20.27 32.30 -4.06
C ALA A 6 -20.54 31.02 -3.29
N ALA A 7 -19.54 30.13 -3.20
CA ALA A 7 -19.31 29.38 -1.97
C ALA A 7 -17.89 28.79 -1.89
N TRP A 8 -17.12 29.31 -0.93
CA TRP A 8 -16.46 28.51 0.11
C TRP A 8 -15.68 27.25 -0.33
N GLY A 9 -14.45 27.46 -0.82
CA GLY A 9 -13.40 26.44 -0.80
C GLY A 9 -12.67 26.45 0.54
N GLY A 10 -13.39 26.12 1.62
CA GLY A 10 -12.86 26.05 2.98
C GLY A 10 -12.11 24.74 3.22
N LEU A 11 -10.83 24.88 3.55
CA LEU A 11 -9.92 23.85 4.01
C LEU A 11 -10.47 23.21 5.31
N LEU A 12 -11.01 21.99 5.22
CA LEU A 12 -11.37 21.19 6.41
C LEU A 12 -10.20 20.26 6.76
N TRP A 13 -9.22 20.83 7.47
CA TRP A 13 -8.36 20.08 8.38
C TRP A 13 -8.90 20.33 9.77
N LEU A 14 -9.51 19.32 10.39
CA LEU A 14 -9.69 19.17 11.84
C LEU A 14 -10.30 17.79 12.09
N SER A 15 -9.58 16.97 12.86
CA SER A 15 -10.05 15.87 13.70
C SER A 15 -11.57 15.65 13.69
N GLY A 16 -12.03 14.75 12.82
CA GLY A 16 -13.42 14.35 12.71
C GLY A 16 -13.47 12.83 12.59
N CYS A 17 -14.37 12.22 13.37
CA CYS A 17 -14.85 10.85 13.28
C CYS A 17 -14.54 10.19 11.94
N VAL A 18 -13.99 8.97 11.97
CA VAL A 18 -13.94 8.07 10.80
C VAL A 18 -15.22 8.33 10.01
N PRO A 19 -15.15 8.87 8.78
CA PRO A 19 -16.38 9.18 8.07
C PRO A 19 -17.23 7.93 8.14
N GLN A 20 -18.53 8.07 8.45
CA GLN A 20 -19.51 6.99 8.31
C GLN A 20 -19.69 6.67 6.81
N ALA A 21 -18.58 6.49 6.10
CA ALA A 21 -18.47 6.11 4.73
C ALA A 21 -18.80 4.63 4.53
N PHE A 22 -19.35 3.94 5.55
CA PHE A 22 -20.04 2.67 5.35
C PHE A 22 -21.29 2.84 4.47
N GLU A 23 -21.89 4.03 4.47
CA GLU A 23 -23.04 4.41 3.63
C GLU A 23 -22.60 4.92 2.24
N LEU A 24 -21.38 5.43 2.14
CA LEU A 24 -20.79 5.88 0.88
C LEU A 24 -20.27 4.66 0.13
N SER A 25 -20.94 4.35 -0.97
CA SER A 25 -20.71 3.19 -1.85
C SER A 25 -19.40 3.27 -2.64
N ASP A 26 -18.39 4.00 -2.15
CA ASP A 26 -17.08 4.17 -2.77
C ASP A 26 -16.19 2.96 -2.48
N TYR A 27 -16.61 1.85 -3.07
CA TYR A 27 -15.98 0.54 -3.02
C TYR A 27 -14.62 0.52 -3.69
N ARG A 28 -13.82 -0.48 -3.29
CA ARG A 28 -12.65 -0.93 -4.08
C ARG A 28 -13.09 -1.14 -5.52
N SER A 29 -12.41 -0.44 -6.41
CA SER A 29 -12.59 -0.58 -7.86
C SER A 29 -13.92 -0.08 -8.43
N HIS A 30 -14.70 0.72 -7.67
CA HIS A 30 -15.88 1.37 -8.24
C HIS A 30 -15.48 2.60 -9.06
N LEU A 31 -15.99 2.65 -10.29
CA LEU A 31 -15.75 3.75 -11.23
C LEU A 31 -17.10 4.34 -11.64
N THR A 32 -17.23 5.65 -11.50
CA THR A 32 -18.39 6.40 -12.01
C THR A 32 -18.45 6.28 -13.53
N ALA A 33 -19.62 6.59 -14.11
CA ALA A 33 -19.76 6.62 -15.57
C ALA A 33 -18.76 7.61 -16.23
N ALA A 34 -18.53 8.77 -15.61
CA ALA A 34 -17.57 9.76 -16.07
C ALA A 34 -16.12 9.24 -15.98
N GLU A 35 -15.75 8.58 -14.89
CA GLU A 35 -14.42 7.97 -14.72
C GLU A 35 -14.19 6.86 -15.76
N LYS A 36 -15.20 6.01 -16.02
CA LYS A 36 -15.13 4.99 -17.08
C LYS A 36 -14.95 5.60 -18.46
N GLN A 37 -15.61 6.72 -18.75
CA GLN A 37 -15.47 7.40 -20.03
C GLN A 37 -14.05 7.98 -20.21
N GLN A 38 -13.47 8.57 -19.16
CA GLN A 38 -12.08 9.05 -19.18
C GLN A 38 -11.09 7.89 -19.41
N LEU A 39 -11.29 6.77 -18.71
CA LEU A 39 -10.47 5.56 -18.89
C LEU A 39 -10.63 4.93 -20.28
N ALA A 40 -11.83 4.97 -20.86
CA ALA A 40 -12.09 4.51 -22.23
C ALA A 40 -11.37 5.38 -23.28
N ALA A 41 -11.11 6.66 -22.97
CA ALA A 41 -10.28 7.54 -23.78
C ALA A 41 -8.76 7.33 -23.57
N GLY A 42 -8.37 6.31 -22.79
CA GLY A 42 -6.97 5.97 -22.54
C GLY A 42 -6.30 6.80 -21.45
N GLN A 43 -7.04 7.66 -20.75
CA GLN A 43 -6.49 8.52 -19.70
C GLN A 43 -6.38 7.77 -18.38
N ALA A 44 -5.28 7.99 -17.65
CA ALA A 44 -5.20 7.62 -16.25
C ALA A 44 -5.95 8.64 -15.40
N LEU A 45 -6.58 8.19 -14.32
CA LEU A 45 -7.19 9.08 -13.33
C LEU A 45 -6.69 8.76 -11.93
N GLU A 46 -6.75 9.76 -11.07
CA GLU A 46 -6.37 9.64 -9.67
C GLU A 46 -7.58 10.04 -8.82
N LYS A 47 -7.95 9.17 -7.88
CA LYS A 47 -9.10 9.39 -7.01
C LYS A 47 -8.76 9.05 -5.57
N MET A 48 -9.44 9.68 -4.61
CA MET A 48 -9.40 9.23 -3.23
C MET A 48 -10.17 7.92 -3.10
N HIS A 49 -9.62 7.00 -2.34
CA HIS A 49 -10.19 5.67 -2.15
C HIS A 49 -10.26 5.32 -0.68
N VAL A 50 -11.34 4.66 -0.28
CA VAL A 50 -11.51 4.03 1.04
C VAL A 50 -11.86 2.56 0.83
N SER A 51 -11.09 1.64 1.44
CA SER A 51 -11.38 0.21 1.38
C SER A 51 -11.73 -0.35 2.75
N TYR A 52 -12.81 -1.11 2.82
CA TYR A 52 -13.25 -1.80 4.03
C TYR A 52 -12.89 -3.27 3.99
N TRP A 53 -12.36 -3.77 5.11
CA TRP A 53 -12.30 -5.19 5.36
C TRP A 53 -13.34 -5.54 6.43
N ARG A 54 -14.44 -6.20 6.03
CA ARG A 54 -15.56 -6.55 6.93
C ARG A 54 -15.37 -7.88 7.68
N PHE A 55 -14.38 -8.71 7.32
CA PHE A 55 -14.11 -10.00 7.96
C PHE A 55 -12.99 -9.90 9.01
N PHE A 56 -12.92 -10.83 9.96
CA PHE A 56 -11.99 -10.76 11.11
C PHE A 56 -10.52 -10.48 10.71
N PRO A 57 -9.82 -9.56 11.41
CA PRO A 57 -10.29 -8.71 12.52
C PRO A 57 -11.31 -7.65 12.05
N LYS A 58 -12.26 -7.30 12.93
CA LYS A 58 -13.40 -6.44 12.59
C LYS A 58 -12.95 -5.10 11.98
N GLN A 59 -13.70 -4.69 10.95
CA GLN A 59 -13.73 -3.38 10.29
C GLN A 59 -12.43 -2.58 10.32
N VAL A 60 -11.48 -3.00 9.49
CA VAL A 60 -10.33 -2.17 9.13
C VAL A 60 -10.72 -1.31 7.93
N TYR A 61 -10.44 0.00 7.98
CA TYR A 61 -10.51 0.86 6.80
C TYR A 61 -9.13 1.35 6.38
N TRP A 62 -8.88 1.34 5.07
CA TRP A 62 -7.72 1.99 4.46
C TRP A 62 -8.18 3.16 3.63
N GLN A 63 -7.52 4.31 3.74
CA GLN A 63 -7.80 5.45 2.91
C GLN A 63 -6.52 5.96 2.24
N GLY A 64 -6.64 6.48 1.03
CA GLY A 64 -5.53 7.13 0.33
C GLY A 64 -5.79 7.29 -1.17
N LYS A 65 -4.80 7.85 -1.87
CA LYS A 65 -4.94 8.15 -3.30
C LYS A 65 -4.70 6.91 -4.16
N LEU A 66 -5.64 6.63 -5.05
CA LEU A 66 -5.61 5.48 -5.96
C LEU A 66 -5.52 5.96 -7.40
N ARG A 67 -4.51 5.50 -8.13
CA ARG A 67 -4.40 5.71 -9.57
C ARG A 67 -5.06 4.55 -10.30
N VAL A 68 -5.93 4.89 -11.25
CA VAL A 68 -6.63 3.94 -12.09
C VAL A 68 -6.18 4.13 -13.53
N GLU A 69 -5.80 3.02 -14.17
CA GLU A 69 -5.31 3.01 -15.54
C GLU A 69 -6.00 1.91 -16.35
N PRO A 70 -6.24 2.11 -17.65
CA PRO A 70 -6.71 1.05 -18.51
C PRO A 70 -5.68 -0.09 -18.57
N ALA A 71 -6.16 -1.33 -18.54
CA ALA A 71 -5.37 -2.54 -18.66
C ALA A 71 -5.90 -3.43 -19.79
N ALA A 72 -5.19 -4.51 -20.09
CA ALA A 72 -5.58 -5.41 -21.18
C ALA A 72 -7.00 -5.97 -21.00
N LYS A 73 -7.71 -6.14 -22.12
CA LYS A 73 -9.03 -6.77 -22.21
C LYS A 73 -10.13 -6.04 -21.42
N GLY A 74 -10.16 -4.70 -21.50
CA GLY A 74 -11.21 -3.88 -20.88
C GLY A 74 -11.18 -3.89 -19.35
N LYS A 75 -10.07 -4.32 -18.74
CA LYS A 75 -9.86 -4.28 -17.30
C LYS A 75 -9.23 -2.96 -16.89
N TYR A 76 -9.29 -2.65 -15.61
CA TYR A 76 -8.59 -1.52 -15.02
C TYR A 76 -7.53 -2.00 -14.04
N LYS A 77 -6.39 -1.31 -14.00
CA LYS A 77 -5.34 -1.48 -13.01
C LYS A 77 -5.50 -0.39 -11.94
N PHE A 78 -5.54 -0.81 -10.69
CA PHE A 78 -5.63 0.07 -9.53
C PHE A 78 -4.29 0.05 -8.79
N THR A 79 -3.69 1.22 -8.61
CA THR A 79 -2.36 1.35 -8.00
C THR A 79 -2.42 2.35 -6.85
N LYS A 80 -2.00 1.95 -5.65
CA LYS A 80 -1.88 2.87 -4.51
C LYS A 80 -0.79 3.91 -4.80
N LEU A 81 -1.09 5.16 -4.49
CA LEU A 81 -0.19 6.31 -4.64
C LEU A 81 -0.32 7.29 -3.48
N GLY A 82 0.74 8.06 -3.25
CA GLY A 82 0.82 9.05 -2.20
C GLY A 82 0.60 8.44 -0.82
N HIS A 83 0.06 9.28 0.06
CA HIS A 83 -0.18 8.93 1.44
C HIS A 83 -1.41 8.03 1.61
N TRP A 84 -1.26 6.99 2.42
CA TRP A 84 -2.28 6.02 2.78
C TRP A 84 -2.26 5.76 4.28
N GLN A 85 -3.45 5.59 4.85
CA GLN A 85 -3.59 5.27 6.25
C GLN A 85 -4.57 4.13 6.44
N GLN A 86 -4.25 3.23 7.34
CA GLN A 86 -5.09 2.14 7.79
C GLN A 86 -5.49 2.38 9.23
N PHE A 87 -6.72 2.08 9.56
CA PHE A 87 -7.26 2.27 10.89
C PHE A 87 -8.14 1.09 11.31
N ASP A 88 -8.30 0.92 12.61
CA ASP A 88 -9.23 -0.01 13.22
C ASP A 88 -10.66 0.56 13.31
N GLU A 89 -11.58 -0.23 13.86
CA GLU A 89 -13.00 0.13 14.00
C GLU A 89 -13.26 1.29 14.98
N HIS A 90 -12.27 1.65 15.80
CA HIS A 90 -12.33 2.75 16.76
C HIS A 90 -11.59 4.01 16.26
N GLY A 91 -11.04 3.97 15.05
CA GLY A 91 -10.24 5.06 14.49
C GLY A 91 -8.78 5.09 14.95
N GLY A 92 -8.32 4.04 15.63
CA GLY A 92 -6.91 3.85 15.96
C GLY A 92 -6.09 3.58 14.70
N LEU A 93 -4.98 4.31 14.53
CA LEU A 93 -4.08 4.15 13.38
C LEU A 93 -3.34 2.80 13.47
N LEU A 94 -3.49 1.96 12.45
CA LEU A 94 -2.83 0.66 12.32
C LEU A 94 -1.70 0.67 11.30
N ALA A 95 -1.79 1.50 10.27
CA ALA A 95 -0.70 1.68 9.32
C ALA A 95 -0.68 3.08 8.72
N ASP A 96 0.50 3.55 8.37
CA ASP A 96 0.74 4.82 7.69
C ASP A 96 1.78 4.58 6.59
N ALA A 97 1.44 4.92 5.34
CA ALA A 97 2.25 4.56 4.19
C ALA A 97 2.33 5.66 3.15
N ASP A 98 3.50 5.81 2.54
CA ASP A 98 3.73 6.68 1.40
C ASP A 98 4.19 5.86 0.21
N TYR A 99 3.34 5.78 -0.82
CA TYR A 99 3.60 5.05 -2.05
C TYR A 99 3.91 5.98 -3.23
N GLN A 100 4.83 5.56 -4.08
CA GLN A 100 5.19 6.26 -5.30
C GLN A 100 5.38 5.28 -6.45
N LEU A 101 5.16 5.75 -7.67
CA LEU A 101 5.47 5.00 -8.89
C LEU A 101 6.93 5.22 -9.29
N LYS A 102 7.66 4.13 -9.48
CA LYS A 102 9.00 4.13 -10.07
C LYS A 102 9.01 3.20 -11.28
N GLY A 103 8.80 3.79 -12.46
CA GLY A 103 8.53 3.04 -13.69
C GLY A 103 7.27 2.19 -13.54
N ARG A 104 7.37 0.88 -13.74
CA ARG A 104 6.24 -0.06 -13.63
C ARG A 104 5.92 -0.49 -12.19
N TRP A 105 6.75 -0.11 -11.21
CA TRP A 105 6.65 -0.58 -9.82
C TRP A 105 6.04 0.45 -8.90
N THR A 106 5.22 -0.04 -7.97
CA THR A 106 4.85 0.70 -6.77
C THR A 106 5.92 0.47 -5.72
N THR A 107 6.52 1.56 -5.27
CA THR A 107 7.55 1.59 -4.23
C THR A 107 7.02 2.44 -3.08
N GLY A 108 7.57 2.31 -1.90
CA GLY A 108 7.10 3.10 -0.77
C GLY A 108 7.59 2.61 0.57
N HIS A 109 7.22 3.35 1.59
CA HIS A 109 7.50 3.06 2.99
C HIS A 109 6.17 2.98 3.74
N GLU A 110 6.01 1.97 4.58
CA GLU A 110 4.80 1.72 5.36
C GLU A 110 5.19 1.39 6.80
N ARG A 111 4.64 2.14 7.75
CA ARG A 111 4.80 1.97 9.18
C ARG A 111 3.57 1.27 9.70
N LEU A 112 3.75 0.19 10.46
CA LEU A 112 2.67 -0.60 11.05
C LEU A 112 2.67 -0.41 12.56
N TYR A 113 1.50 -0.19 13.16
CA TYR A 113 1.34 0.09 14.58
C TYR A 113 0.54 -1.00 15.28
N TYR A 114 0.86 -1.25 16.55
CA TYR A 114 -0.06 -1.95 17.45
C TYR A 114 -1.26 -1.05 17.78
N PRO A 115 -2.40 -1.60 18.25
CA PRO A 115 -3.57 -0.80 18.64
C PRO A 115 -3.29 0.30 19.69
N ALA A 116 -2.22 0.15 20.49
CA ALA A 116 -1.77 1.17 21.44
C ALA A 116 -0.97 2.32 20.79
N GLY A 117 -0.79 2.31 19.48
CA GLY A 117 -0.06 3.33 18.70
C GLY A 117 1.46 3.13 18.66
N THR A 118 2.00 2.10 19.32
CA THR A 118 3.43 1.78 19.28
C THR A 118 3.82 1.14 17.94
N LEU A 119 4.98 1.49 17.40
CA LEU A 119 5.47 0.94 16.15
C LEU A 119 5.75 -0.56 16.30
N SER A 120 5.16 -1.35 15.41
CA SER A 120 5.29 -2.81 15.36
C SER A 120 6.24 -3.26 14.25
N ALA A 121 6.24 -2.55 13.12
CA ALA A 121 7.13 -2.84 12.00
C ALA A 121 7.23 -1.66 11.02
N ASP A 122 8.31 -1.67 10.25
CA ASP A 122 8.47 -0.87 9.04
C ASP A 122 8.58 -1.78 7.81
N VAL A 123 7.94 -1.37 6.71
CA VAL A 123 7.95 -2.07 5.43
C VAL A 123 8.45 -1.11 4.36
N LEU A 124 9.57 -1.46 3.73
CA LEU A 124 10.15 -0.69 2.63
C LEU A 124 10.09 -1.51 1.35
N THR A 125 9.48 -0.97 0.31
CA THR A 125 9.43 -1.58 -1.03
C THR A 125 10.18 -0.71 -2.03
N GLN A 126 11.24 -1.25 -2.67
CA GLN A 126 12.09 -0.50 -3.57
C GLN A 126 12.77 -1.38 -4.65
N PRO A 127 13.10 -0.80 -5.82
CA PRO A 127 13.94 -1.48 -6.80
C PRO A 127 15.33 -1.78 -6.27
N VAL A 128 15.84 -2.98 -6.51
CA VAL A 128 17.23 -3.37 -6.26
C VAL A 128 17.77 -4.19 -7.43
N VAL A 129 19.09 -4.21 -7.59
CA VAL A 129 19.77 -5.10 -8.54
C VAL A 129 20.39 -6.25 -7.77
N LEU A 130 19.97 -7.48 -8.06
CA LEU A 130 20.52 -8.70 -7.46
C LEU A 130 21.10 -9.58 -8.57
N ASN A 131 22.41 -9.85 -8.52
CA ASN A 131 23.14 -10.63 -9.53
C ASN A 131 22.90 -10.17 -10.98
N GLY A 132 22.77 -8.86 -11.20
CA GLY A 132 22.49 -8.28 -12.52
C GLY A 132 21.01 -8.17 -12.89
N ASP A 133 20.12 -8.81 -12.14
CA ASP A 133 18.68 -8.73 -12.35
C ASP A 133 18.06 -7.57 -11.57
N SER A 134 17.26 -6.74 -12.24
CA SER A 134 16.44 -5.71 -11.59
C SER A 134 15.18 -6.36 -11.00
N VAL A 135 15.04 -6.31 -9.68
CA VAL A 135 13.91 -6.86 -8.93
C VAL A 135 13.33 -5.83 -7.97
N LEU A 136 12.06 -6.00 -7.58
CA LEU A 136 11.46 -5.23 -6.50
C LEU A 136 11.71 -5.96 -5.18
N GLU A 137 12.52 -5.40 -4.28
CA GLU A 137 12.67 -5.89 -2.91
C GLU A 137 11.59 -5.23 -2.04
N THR A 138 10.90 -6.03 -1.25
CA THR A 138 10.19 -5.53 -0.07
C THR A 138 10.85 -6.10 1.16
N ARG A 139 11.20 -5.21 2.08
CA ARG A 139 11.84 -5.50 3.36
C ARG A 139 10.89 -5.13 4.48
N LEU A 140 10.57 -6.09 5.34
CA LEU A 140 9.87 -5.86 6.59
C LEU A 140 10.86 -5.95 7.74
N VAL A 141 10.92 -4.91 8.56
CA VAL A 141 11.65 -4.85 9.82
C VAL A 141 10.62 -4.90 10.93
N ASN A 142 10.60 -6.00 11.68
CA ASN A 142 9.67 -6.17 12.80
C ASN A 142 10.37 -5.82 14.11
N PHE A 143 9.73 -4.99 14.93
CA PHE A 143 10.27 -4.56 16.22
C PHE A 143 9.79 -5.47 17.35
N ARG A 144 10.50 -5.44 18.47
CA ARG A 144 10.03 -6.08 19.70
C ARG A 144 8.88 -5.24 20.25
N SER A 145 7.81 -5.92 20.70
CA SER A 145 6.64 -5.24 21.28
C SER A 145 7.05 -4.28 22.39
N GLY A 146 6.68 -3.01 22.25
CA GLY A 146 6.97 -1.95 23.20
C GLY A 146 8.40 -1.39 23.17
N VAL A 147 9.28 -1.87 22.28
CA VAL A 147 10.66 -1.40 22.15
C VAL A 147 11.02 -1.19 20.67
N GLU A 148 10.74 0.00 20.15
CA GLU A 148 10.94 0.35 18.72
C GLU A 148 12.42 0.35 18.30
N SER A 149 13.35 0.40 19.25
CA SER A 149 14.80 0.33 18.99
C SER A 149 15.35 -1.09 18.86
N ASP A 150 14.57 -2.12 19.21
CA ASP A 150 15.02 -3.51 19.20
C ASP A 150 14.32 -4.29 18.09
N THR A 151 15.09 -4.76 17.09
CA THR A 151 14.55 -5.50 15.95
C THR A 151 14.37 -6.98 16.32
N SER A 152 13.14 -7.48 16.24
CA SER A 152 12.81 -8.90 16.39
C SER A 152 13.35 -9.72 15.22
N PHE A 153 13.01 -9.32 13.99
CA PHE A 153 13.50 -9.96 12.76
C PHE A 153 13.38 -9.02 11.57
N VAL A 154 14.14 -9.34 10.52
CA VAL A 154 13.97 -8.75 9.19
C VAL A 154 13.61 -9.85 8.21
N GLU A 155 12.59 -9.58 7.40
CA GLU A 155 12.17 -10.44 6.31
C GLU A 155 12.25 -9.69 4.98
N ARG A 156 12.69 -10.38 3.93
CA ARG A 156 12.83 -9.83 2.58
C ARG A 156 12.17 -10.75 1.56
N TRP A 157 11.32 -10.19 0.73
CA TRP A 157 10.75 -10.85 -0.44
C TRP A 157 11.03 -10.04 -1.70
N TYR A 158 11.08 -10.76 -2.82
CA TYR A 158 11.47 -10.19 -4.10
C TYR A 158 10.43 -10.48 -5.15
N LEU A 159 10.16 -9.50 -6.02
CA LEU A 159 9.25 -9.64 -7.14
C LEU A 159 9.99 -9.37 -8.45
N ARG A 160 9.82 -10.25 -9.44
CA ARG A 160 10.28 -10.05 -10.82
C ARG A 160 9.16 -10.40 -11.78
N ASP A 161 8.83 -9.48 -12.68
CA ASP A 161 7.76 -9.65 -13.69
C ASP A 161 6.42 -10.11 -13.11
N GLY A 162 6.06 -9.55 -11.95
CA GLY A 162 4.80 -9.87 -11.26
C GLY A 162 4.81 -11.19 -10.48
N LYS A 163 5.94 -11.90 -10.43
CA LYS A 163 6.09 -13.17 -9.70
C LYS A 163 6.99 -13.00 -8.49
N TYR A 164 6.56 -13.55 -7.36
CA TYR A 164 7.40 -13.66 -6.17
C TYR A 164 8.56 -14.62 -6.43
N LEU A 165 9.75 -14.26 -5.99
CA LEU A 165 10.94 -15.10 -6.02
C LEU A 165 11.15 -15.76 -4.66
N ARG A 166 11.66 -17.00 -4.66
CA ARG A 166 12.04 -17.77 -3.47
C ARG A 166 13.54 -18.13 -3.49
N PRO A 167 14.17 -18.32 -2.32
CA PRO A 167 13.58 -18.19 -0.98
C PRO A 167 13.42 -16.72 -0.56
N SER A 168 12.39 -16.41 0.23
CA SER A 168 12.42 -15.20 1.05
C SER A 168 13.52 -15.36 2.09
N VAL A 169 14.14 -14.25 2.48
CA VAL A 169 15.21 -14.26 3.48
C VAL A 169 14.64 -13.72 4.78
N ARG A 170 14.65 -14.54 5.84
CA ARG A 170 14.37 -14.10 7.20
C ARG A 170 15.64 -14.19 8.04
N SER A 171 15.98 -13.11 8.73
CA SER A 171 17.15 -13.05 9.60
C SER A 171 16.81 -12.40 10.93
N PHE A 172 17.38 -12.93 12.01
CA PHE A 172 17.49 -12.22 13.28
C PHE A 172 18.60 -11.18 13.11
N ASP A 173 18.20 -9.92 13.10
CA ASP A 173 19.08 -8.80 12.82
C ASP A 173 18.62 -7.64 13.68
N LEU A 174 19.25 -7.49 14.86
CA LEU A 174 18.90 -6.49 15.85
C LEU A 174 18.93 -5.04 15.30
N ALA A 175 19.60 -4.81 14.16
CA ALA A 175 19.73 -3.49 13.51
C ALA A 175 19.11 -3.40 12.10
N GLY A 176 18.60 -4.49 11.54
CA GLY A 176 18.04 -4.56 10.18
C GLY A 176 18.99 -4.24 9.00
N ARG A 177 20.30 -4.34 9.21
CA ARG A 177 21.35 -3.98 8.23
C ARG A 177 21.98 -5.17 7.49
N ARG A 178 21.66 -6.41 7.85
CA ARG A 178 22.32 -7.61 7.30
C ARG A 178 22.00 -7.77 5.81
N PRO A 179 23.00 -7.86 4.94
CA PRO A 179 22.79 -7.99 3.50
C PRO A 179 22.26 -9.40 3.15
N VAL A 180 21.64 -9.50 1.98
CA VAL A 180 21.23 -10.77 1.37
C VAL A 180 22.46 -11.69 1.21
N PRO A 181 22.34 -13.01 1.43
CA PRO A 181 23.46 -13.93 1.23
C PRO A 181 24.08 -13.78 -0.17
N LYS A 182 25.42 -13.75 -0.22
CA LYS A 182 26.18 -13.76 -1.47
C LYS A 182 25.79 -15.01 -2.27
N ASN A 183 25.45 -14.82 -3.55
CA ASN A 183 24.94 -15.87 -4.47
C ASN A 183 23.47 -16.31 -4.27
N TRP A 184 22.63 -15.52 -3.59
CA TRP A 184 21.19 -15.80 -3.56
C TRP A 184 20.62 -15.86 -4.99
N LYS A 185 20.00 -16.98 -5.37
CA LYS A 185 19.32 -17.16 -6.65
C LYS A 185 17.82 -17.29 -6.39
N GLY A 186 17.08 -16.22 -6.69
CA GLY A 186 15.64 -16.21 -6.59
C GLY A 186 14.99 -16.99 -7.72
N GLU A 187 14.24 -18.03 -7.40
CA GLU A 187 13.43 -18.77 -8.36
C GLU A 187 11.96 -18.32 -8.29
N PRO A 188 11.25 -18.15 -9.42
CA PRO A 188 9.83 -17.83 -9.40
C PRO A 188 9.04 -18.86 -8.60
N TYR A 189 8.25 -18.40 -7.64
CA TYR A 189 7.37 -19.28 -6.89
C TYR A 189 6.25 -19.80 -7.81
N THR A 190 6.29 -21.10 -8.10
CA THR A 190 5.17 -21.83 -8.69
C THR A 190 4.32 -22.39 -7.57
N TYR A 191 3.04 -22.01 -7.54
CA TYR A 191 2.06 -22.66 -6.68
C TYR A 191 1.83 -24.08 -7.22
N SER A 192 2.52 -25.08 -6.68
CA SER A 192 2.13 -26.47 -6.85
C SER A 192 0.84 -26.65 -6.06
N LYS A 193 -0.28 -26.93 -6.76
CA LYS A 193 -1.50 -27.37 -6.08
C LYS A 193 -1.17 -28.64 -5.27
N PRO A 194 -1.69 -28.78 -4.05
CA PRO A 194 -1.58 -30.03 -3.30
C PRO A 194 -2.21 -31.19 -4.08
#